data_AF-A0AAD9G4W9-F1
#
_entry.id   AF-A0AAD9G4W9-F1
#
_cell.length_a   1.000
_cell.length_b   1.000
_cell.length_c   1.000
_cell.angle_alpha   90.00
_cell.angle_beta   90.00
_cell.angle_gamma   90.00
#
_symmetry.space_group_name_H-M   'P 1'
#
loop_
_entity.id
_entity.type
_entity.pdbx_description
1 polymer ?
#
loop_
_entity_poly.entity_id
_entity_poly.type
_entity_poly.pdbx_seq_one_letter_code
_entity_poly.pdbx_strand_id
1 'polypeptide(L)'
;MLPPLSDKLGSNLQLLVPVAIAPSVMSVRRNALLELKKVDAVQIHCEGKKDWFVVEVFADSASTIEENVPDDARLRRPTVRVERTLLEFVNLRNKVYEIAQDAHYSEVCEFCAGFLDQVVFGTNPDGFLITLIGGKRLARTMNKFMEEILALTVKNTSINTRSCCSGQTRIPQIVHEFLFTTASDTA
;
A
#
# COMPACT_ATOMS: atom_id res chain seq x y z
N MET A 1 40.47 31.69 -6.85
CA MET A 1 41.44 31.11 -7.80
C MET A 1 42.01 29.86 -7.14
N LEU A 2 41.70 28.68 -7.69
CA LEU A 2 42.23 27.41 -7.18
C LEU A 2 43.64 27.17 -7.77
N PRO A 3 44.59 26.60 -7.01
CA PRO A 3 45.95 26.36 -7.48
C PRO A 3 45.99 25.23 -8.53
N PRO A 4 46.98 25.23 -9.44
CA PRO A 4 47.09 24.19 -10.46
C PRO A 4 47.56 22.88 -9.81
N LEU A 5 46.76 21.83 -9.94
CA LEU A 5 47.12 20.48 -9.51
C LEU A 5 48.10 19.87 -10.53
N SER A 6 49.23 19.39 -10.02
CA SER A 6 50.33 18.77 -10.77
C SER A 6 49.88 17.53 -11.55
N ASP A 7 50.15 17.52 -12.86
CA ASP A 7 49.74 16.54 -13.87
C ASP A 7 50.31 15.10 -13.71
N LYS A 8 50.92 14.77 -12.56
CA LYS A 8 51.62 13.48 -12.38
C LYS A 8 50.92 12.45 -11.50
N LEU A 9 49.79 12.78 -10.88
CA LEU A 9 49.07 11.85 -9.98
C LEU A 9 47.75 11.30 -10.56
N GLY A 10 47.28 11.83 -11.69
CA GLY A 10 45.96 11.50 -12.26
C GLY A 10 45.94 10.55 -13.46
N SER A 11 47.09 10.18 -14.02
CA SER A 11 47.17 9.47 -15.32
C SER A 11 46.66 8.02 -15.30
N ASN A 12 46.31 7.48 -14.13
CA ASN A 12 45.72 6.15 -13.97
C ASN A 12 44.32 6.17 -13.35
N LEU A 13 43.69 7.34 -13.20
CA LEU A 13 42.34 7.44 -12.64
C LEU A 13 41.32 7.35 -13.77
N GLN A 14 40.57 6.25 -13.83
CA GLN A 14 39.38 6.18 -14.66
C GLN A 14 38.35 7.20 -14.14
N LEU A 15 37.87 8.05 -15.03
CA LEU A 15 36.77 8.97 -14.76
C LEU A 15 35.52 8.13 -14.43
N LEU A 16 35.11 8.13 -13.16
CA LEU A 16 33.88 7.47 -12.76
C LEU A 16 32.70 8.26 -13.30
N VAL A 17 31.94 7.65 -14.22
CA VAL A 17 30.66 8.18 -14.65
C VAL A 17 29.64 7.85 -13.55
N PRO A 18 28.91 8.83 -13.01
CA PRO A 18 27.83 8.55 -12.08
C PRO A 18 26.81 7.61 -12.72
N VAL A 19 26.73 6.37 -12.23
CA VAL A 19 25.67 5.44 -12.61
C VAL A 19 24.51 5.66 -11.65
N ALA A 20 23.40 6.16 -12.16
CA ALA A 20 22.17 6.30 -11.38
C ALA A 20 21.56 4.90 -11.14
N ILE A 21 21.97 4.24 -10.07
CA ILE A 21 21.35 3.00 -9.60
C ILE A 21 20.21 3.40 -8.66
N ALA A 22 18.96 3.09 -9.03
CA ALA A 22 17.85 3.23 -8.10
C ALA A 22 17.97 2.16 -7.01
N PRO A 23 17.89 2.51 -5.71
CA PRO A 23 17.87 1.51 -4.66
C PRO A 23 16.69 0.55 -4.83
N SER A 24 16.88 -0.74 -4.55
CA SER A 24 15.84 -1.77 -4.63
C SER A 24 14.58 -1.43 -3.83
N VAL A 25 14.72 -0.75 -2.69
CA VAL A 25 13.59 -0.27 -1.88
C VAL A 25 12.71 0.71 -2.68
N MET A 26 13.31 1.54 -3.52
CA MET A 26 12.59 2.51 -4.35
C MET A 26 11.87 1.86 -5.51
N SER A 27 12.40 0.76 -6.06
CA SER A 27 11.69 -0.03 -7.07
C SER A 27 10.52 -0.81 -6.47
N VAL A 28 10.69 -1.43 -5.30
CA VAL A 28 9.61 -2.12 -4.58
C VAL A 28 8.47 -1.15 -4.24
N ARG A 29 8.79 0.00 -3.64
CA ARG A 29 7.79 1.04 -3.34
C ARG A 29 7.04 1.47 -4.61
N ARG A 30 7.79 1.77 -5.69
CA ARG A 30 7.21 2.25 -6.94
C ARG A 30 6.25 1.23 -7.53
N ASN A 31 6.64 -0.04 -7.57
CA ASN A 31 5.81 -1.12 -8.09
C ASN A 31 4.55 -1.31 -7.25
N ALA A 32 4.70 -1.38 -5.91
CA ALA A 32 3.58 -1.45 -4.99
C ALA A 32 2.56 -0.31 -5.22
N LEU A 33 3.05 0.93 -5.29
CA LEU A 33 2.18 2.09 -5.54
C LEU A 33 1.53 2.06 -6.92
N LEU A 34 2.23 1.60 -7.96
CA LEU A 34 1.67 1.48 -9.30
C LEU A 34 0.54 0.45 -9.36
N GLU A 35 0.66 -0.66 -8.64
CA GLU A 35 -0.41 -1.66 -8.57
C GLU A 35 -1.58 -1.17 -7.72
N LEU A 36 -1.32 -0.54 -6.57
CA LEU A 36 -2.37 0.08 -5.75
C LEU A 36 -3.17 1.14 -6.52
N LYS A 37 -2.51 1.90 -7.41
CA LYS A 37 -3.18 2.89 -8.27
C LYS A 37 -4.09 2.29 -9.35
N LYS A 38 -3.95 0.99 -9.65
CA LYS A 38 -4.82 0.27 -10.57
C LYS A 38 -6.02 -0.37 -9.88
N VAL A 39 -6.08 -0.35 -8.55
CA VAL A 39 -7.19 -0.93 -7.79
C VAL A 39 -8.39 0.01 -7.89
N ASP A 40 -9.49 -0.51 -8.45
CA ASP A 40 -10.73 0.23 -8.63
C ASP A 40 -11.69 -0.02 -7.47
N ALA A 41 -11.68 -1.23 -6.94
CA ALA A 41 -12.54 -1.63 -5.84
C ALA A 41 -11.89 -2.71 -4.96
N VAL A 42 -12.26 -2.70 -3.69
CA VAL A 42 -12.01 -3.77 -2.73
C VAL A 42 -13.37 -4.23 -2.20
N GLN A 43 -13.59 -5.54 -2.13
CA GLN A 43 -14.78 -6.12 -1.50
C GLN A 43 -14.35 -7.08 -0.40
N ILE A 44 -14.98 -6.94 0.76
CA ILE A 44 -14.67 -7.77 1.93
C ILE A 44 -15.91 -8.54 2.37
N HIS A 45 -15.75 -9.87 2.43
CA HIS A 45 -16.79 -10.81 2.84
C HIS A 45 -16.36 -11.57 4.09
N CYS A 46 -17.33 -12.00 4.89
CA CYS A 46 -17.11 -12.88 6.04
C CYS A 46 -17.64 -14.27 5.69
N GLU A 47 -16.76 -15.27 5.60
CA GLU A 47 -17.13 -16.66 5.31
C GLU A 47 -17.07 -17.48 6.61
N GLY A 48 -18.25 -17.81 7.15
CA GLY A 48 -18.45 -18.85 8.17
C GLY A 48 -17.88 -18.58 9.58
N LYS A 49 -16.58 -18.29 9.69
CA LYS A 49 -15.89 -17.99 10.95
C LYS A 49 -15.96 -16.50 11.25
N LYS A 50 -16.28 -16.17 12.51
CA LYS A 50 -16.59 -14.80 12.97
C LYS A 50 -15.50 -13.76 12.70
N ASP A 51 -14.24 -14.18 12.53
CA ASP A 51 -13.08 -13.29 12.41
C ASP A 51 -12.24 -13.52 11.14
N TRP A 52 -12.77 -14.26 10.16
CA TRP A 52 -12.09 -14.54 8.89
C TRP A 52 -12.78 -13.81 7.74
N PHE A 53 -11.97 -13.16 6.92
CA PHE A 53 -12.40 -12.31 5.83
C PHE A 53 -11.77 -12.73 4.52
N VAL A 54 -12.58 -12.75 3.48
CA VAL A 54 -12.12 -12.82 2.11
C VAL A 54 -12.03 -11.40 1.60
N VAL A 55 -10.84 -10.98 1.20
CA VAL A 55 -10.57 -9.68 0.58
C VAL A 55 -10.39 -9.91 -0.92
N GLU A 56 -11.31 -9.36 -1.70
CA GLU A 56 -11.31 -9.41 -3.16
C GLU A 56 -10.91 -8.04 -3.71
N VAL A 57 -9.84 -8.02 -4.52
CA VAL A 57 -9.27 -6.81 -5.12
C VAL A 57 -9.60 -6.81 -6.61
N PHE A 58 -10.24 -5.75 -7.08
CA PHE A 58 -10.58 -5.55 -8.49
C PHE A 58 -9.68 -4.45 -9.02
N ALA A 59 -8.83 -4.80 -9.97
CA ALA A 59 -7.93 -3.85 -10.62
C ALA A 59 -8.16 -3.81 -12.13
N ASP A 60 -7.92 -2.65 -12.74
CA ASP A 60 -7.93 -2.46 -14.18
C ASP A 60 -6.71 -3.17 -14.80
N SER A 61 -6.89 -4.45 -15.05
CA SER A 61 -6.02 -5.22 -15.93
C SER A 61 -6.38 -4.83 -17.36
N ALA A 62 -5.50 -4.11 -18.06
CA ALA A 62 -5.63 -3.94 -19.50
C ALA A 62 -5.76 -5.33 -20.17
N SER A 63 -6.98 -5.65 -20.58
CA SER A 63 -7.39 -6.70 -21.52
C SER A 63 -6.58 -8.01 -21.50
N THR A 64 -7.06 -9.01 -20.77
CA THR A 64 -6.97 -10.39 -21.29
C THR A 64 -8.21 -10.58 -22.15
N ILE A 65 -8.02 -10.52 -23.46
CA ILE A 65 -9.06 -10.81 -24.46
C ILE A 65 -9.49 -12.27 -24.27
N GLU A 66 -10.61 -12.49 -23.59
CA GLU A 66 -11.42 -13.68 -23.82
C GLU A 66 -12.54 -13.26 -24.76
N GLU A 67 -12.26 -13.46 -26.05
CA GLU A 67 -13.20 -13.34 -27.16
C GLU A 67 -14.41 -14.27 -26.93
N ASN A 68 -15.61 -13.69 -27.05
CA ASN A 68 -16.92 -14.34 -27.24
C ASN A 68 -17.60 -15.02 -26.04
N VAL A 69 -18.24 -14.23 -25.15
CA VAL A 69 -19.46 -14.67 -24.43
C VAL A 69 -20.40 -13.46 -24.22
N PRO A 70 -21.73 -13.55 -24.47
CA PRO A 70 -22.64 -12.41 -24.50
C PRO A 70 -22.80 -11.70 -23.15
N ASP A 71 -23.18 -10.43 -23.30
CA ASP A 71 -23.39 -9.38 -22.33
C ASP A 71 -24.73 -9.54 -21.58
N ASP A 72 -24.70 -10.18 -20.41
CA ASP A 72 -25.56 -9.82 -19.26
C ASP A 72 -24.98 -10.45 -17.98
N ALA A 73 -24.70 -9.63 -16.96
CA ALA A 73 -24.23 -10.04 -15.63
C ALA A 73 -22.85 -10.74 -15.49
N ARG A 74 -21.80 -10.28 -16.19
CA ARG A 74 -20.42 -10.63 -15.78
C ARG A 74 -20.12 -9.95 -14.44
N LEU A 75 -20.35 -10.66 -13.33
CA LEU A 75 -19.69 -10.36 -12.06
C LEU A 75 -18.20 -10.26 -12.36
N ARG A 76 -17.64 -9.05 -12.30
CA ARG A 76 -16.22 -8.80 -12.56
C ARG A 76 -15.45 -9.79 -11.69
N ARG A 77 -14.56 -10.60 -12.28
CA ARG A 77 -13.73 -11.53 -11.51
C ARG A 77 -12.71 -10.71 -10.72
N PRO A 78 -12.47 -10.99 -9.42
CA PRO A 78 -11.42 -10.30 -8.69
C PRO A 78 -10.04 -10.64 -9.29
N THR A 79 -9.18 -9.62 -9.38
CA THR A 79 -7.80 -9.76 -9.82
C THR A 79 -7.00 -10.57 -8.79
N VAL A 80 -7.27 -10.33 -7.51
CA VAL A 80 -6.67 -11.05 -6.39
C VAL A 80 -7.74 -11.36 -5.34
N ARG A 81 -7.63 -12.53 -4.72
CA ARG A 81 -8.43 -12.95 -3.57
C ARG A 81 -7.49 -13.42 -2.47
N VAL A 82 -7.48 -12.73 -1.32
CA VAL A 82 -6.68 -13.10 -0.15
C VAL A 82 -7.56 -13.29 1.07
N GLU A 83 -7.13 -14.16 1.98
CA GLU A 83 -7.78 -14.35 3.28
C GLU A 83 -7.06 -13.55 4.36
N ARG A 84 -7.83 -12.90 5.23
CA ARG A 84 -7.34 -12.11 6.35
C ARG A 84 -8.17 -12.34 7.60
N THR A 85 -7.52 -12.26 8.74
CA THR A 85 -8.15 -12.28 10.07
C THR A 85 -8.42 -10.87 10.56
N LEU A 86 -9.35 -10.71 11.50
CA LEU A 86 -9.58 -9.43 12.17
C LEU A 86 -8.28 -8.83 12.75
N LEU A 87 -7.45 -9.67 13.36
CA LEU A 87 -6.19 -9.25 13.95
C LEU A 87 -5.22 -8.66 12.91
N GLU A 88 -5.22 -9.18 11.69
CA GLU A 88 -4.38 -8.62 10.61
C GLU A 88 -4.82 -7.23 10.18
N PHE A 89 -6.14 -6.92 10.18
CA PHE A 89 -6.63 -5.56 9.94
C PHE A 89 -6.20 -4.60 11.06
N VAL A 90 -6.31 -5.04 12.32
CA VAL A 90 -5.86 -4.26 13.49
C VAL A 90 -4.35 -4.01 13.41
N ASN A 91 -3.57 -5.04 13.08
CA ASN A 91 -2.12 -4.93 12.88
C ASN A 91 -1.76 -3.98 11.74
N LEU A 92 -2.50 -4.01 10.63
CA LEU A 92 -2.29 -3.07 9.53
C LEU A 92 -2.50 -1.62 10.00
N ARG A 93 -3.61 -1.34 10.70
CA ARG A 93 -3.88 -0.01 11.26
C ARG A 93 -2.75 0.47 12.16
N ASN A 94 -2.31 -0.38 13.09
CA ASN A 94 -1.27 -0.03 14.05
C ASN A 94 0.06 0.25 13.34
N LYS A 95 0.47 -0.61 12.39
CA LYS A 95 1.68 -0.39 11.59
C LYS A 95 1.62 0.91 10.78
N VAL A 96 0.48 1.21 10.16
CA VAL A 96 0.29 2.46 9.40
C VAL A 96 0.41 3.68 10.31
N TYR A 97 -0.21 3.64 11.50
CA TYR A 97 -0.10 4.69 12.50
C TYR A 97 1.35 4.90 12.96
N GLU A 98 2.02 3.84 13.40
CA GLU A 98 3.41 3.89 13.86
C GLU A 98 4.34 4.49 12.79
N ILE A 99 4.21 4.01 11.55
CA ILE A 99 5.01 4.52 10.44
C ILE A 99 4.72 6.01 10.17
N ALA A 100 3.45 6.43 10.20
CA ALA A 100 3.08 7.82 9.96
C ALA A 100 3.56 8.75 11.07
N GLN A 101 3.47 8.30 12.32
CA GLN A 101 3.93 9.01 13.51
C GLN A 101 5.45 9.15 13.53
N ASP A 102 6.18 8.08 13.23
CA ASP A 102 7.65 8.05 13.26
C ASP A 102 8.30 8.71 12.05
N ALA A 103 7.53 9.05 11.02
CA ALA A 103 8.05 9.67 9.80
C ALA A 103 8.52 11.11 10.00
N HIS A 104 8.07 11.78 11.05
CA HIS A 104 8.30 13.20 11.28
C HIS A 104 8.60 13.48 12.75
N TYR A 105 9.68 14.21 13.02
CA TYR A 105 9.99 14.67 14.37
C TYR A 105 9.21 15.93 14.79
N SER A 106 8.72 16.72 13.81
CA SER A 106 8.03 17.99 14.08
C SER A 106 6.85 18.21 13.12
N GLU A 107 7.11 18.65 11.89
CA GLU A 107 6.09 18.97 10.90
C GLU A 107 5.71 17.71 10.11
N VAL A 108 4.46 17.27 10.30
CA VAL A 108 3.89 16.12 9.62
C VAL A 108 3.47 16.53 8.20
N CYS A 109 3.87 15.76 7.18
CA CYS A 109 3.41 16.03 5.81
C CYS A 109 1.92 15.66 5.64
N GLU A 110 1.25 16.23 4.63
CA GLU A 110 -0.17 15.97 4.34
C GLU A 110 -0.51 14.48 4.22
N PHE A 111 0.41 13.68 3.66
CA PHE A 111 0.26 12.22 3.58
C PHE A 111 0.16 11.59 4.96
N CYS A 112 1.14 11.84 5.83
CA CYS A 112 1.18 11.26 7.18
C CYS A 112 0.06 11.82 8.06
N ALA A 113 -0.27 13.11 7.93
CA ALA A 113 -1.37 13.73 8.67
C ALA A 113 -2.71 13.03 8.36
N GLY A 114 -2.97 12.72 7.09
CA GLY A 114 -4.17 11.97 6.70
C GLY A 114 -4.30 10.61 7.38
N PHE A 115 -3.19 9.90 7.61
CA PHE A 115 -3.23 8.62 8.35
C PHE A 115 -3.39 8.80 9.86
N LEU A 116 -2.77 9.82 10.45
CA LEU A 116 -2.98 10.14 11.86
C LEU A 116 -4.46 10.52 12.11
N ASP A 117 -5.04 11.32 11.21
CA ASP A 117 -6.46 11.67 11.27
C ASP A 117 -7.36 10.45 11.06
N GLN A 118 -7.03 9.54 10.13
CA GLN A 118 -7.79 8.30 9.92
C GLN A 118 -7.82 7.44 11.19
N VAL A 119 -6.73 7.37 11.95
CA VAL A 119 -6.66 6.56 13.16
C VAL A 119 -7.57 7.09 14.27
N VAL A 120 -7.77 8.41 14.33
CA VAL A 120 -8.60 9.10 15.33
C VAL A 120 -10.07 9.20 14.90
N PHE A 121 -10.31 9.59 13.65
CA PHE A 121 -11.64 9.95 13.14
C PHE A 121 -12.20 8.96 12.12
N GLY A 122 -11.36 8.09 11.58
CA GLY A 122 -11.72 7.14 10.53
C GLY A 122 -12.34 5.86 11.07
N THR A 123 -12.59 4.94 10.15
CA THR A 123 -13.15 3.63 10.46
C THR A 123 -12.13 2.80 11.23
N ASN A 124 -12.50 2.38 12.45
CA ASN A 124 -11.60 1.64 13.34
C ASN A 124 -11.91 0.13 13.33
N PRO A 125 -11.02 -0.76 12.87
CA PRO A 125 -11.22 -2.20 12.91
C PRO A 125 -11.19 -2.81 14.33
N ASP A 126 -10.62 -2.10 15.31
CA ASP A 126 -10.52 -2.50 16.72
C ASP A 126 -11.60 -1.84 17.62
N GLY A 127 -12.61 -1.23 17.01
CA GLY A 127 -13.66 -0.55 17.77
C GLY A 127 -14.39 -1.51 18.70
N PHE A 128 -14.52 -1.15 19.99
CA PHE A 128 -15.18 -1.95 21.05
C PHE A 128 -16.56 -2.51 20.65
N LEU A 129 -17.29 -1.83 19.76
CA LEU A 129 -18.61 -2.26 19.31
C LEU A 129 -18.56 -3.37 18.24
N ILE A 130 -17.42 -3.63 17.61
CA ILE A 130 -17.29 -4.56 16.48
C ILE A 130 -17.46 -6.01 16.90
N THR A 131 -17.00 -6.39 18.09
CA THR A 131 -17.16 -7.75 18.65
C THR A 131 -18.62 -8.11 18.93
N LEU A 132 -19.48 -7.10 19.12
CA LEU A 132 -20.93 -7.25 19.33
C LEU A 132 -21.74 -7.21 18.03
N ILE A 133 -21.11 -6.86 16.93
CA ILE A 133 -21.76 -6.60 15.65
C ILE A 133 -21.71 -7.88 14.78
N GLY A 134 -22.84 -8.27 14.18
CA GLY A 134 -22.90 -9.46 13.32
C GLY A 134 -21.97 -9.38 12.09
N GLY A 135 -21.55 -10.55 11.58
CA GLY A 135 -20.50 -10.67 10.55
C GLY A 135 -20.67 -9.78 9.32
N LYS A 136 -21.91 -9.53 8.85
CA LYS A 136 -22.17 -8.63 7.71
C LYS A 136 -21.82 -7.17 7.98
N ARG A 137 -22.05 -6.68 9.19
CA ARG A 137 -21.71 -5.29 9.57
C ARG A 137 -20.21 -5.18 9.82
N LEU A 138 -19.61 -6.19 10.45
CA LEU A 138 -18.16 -6.32 10.62
C LEU A 138 -17.42 -6.29 9.28
N ALA A 139 -17.85 -7.09 8.30
CA ALA A 139 -17.27 -7.08 6.95
C ALA A 139 -17.39 -5.72 6.26
N ARG A 140 -18.54 -5.02 6.40
CA ARG A 140 -18.70 -3.64 5.89
C ARG A 140 -17.75 -2.65 6.55
N THR A 141 -17.52 -2.78 7.87
CA THR A 141 -16.54 -1.96 8.57
C THR A 141 -15.13 -2.21 8.03
N MET A 142 -14.73 -3.47 7.84
CA MET A 142 -13.43 -3.79 7.25
C MET A 142 -13.32 -3.24 5.82
N ASN A 143 -14.39 -3.36 5.03
CA ASN A 143 -14.43 -2.84 3.66
C ASN A 143 -14.17 -1.34 3.63
N LYS A 144 -14.91 -0.58 4.44
CA LYS A 144 -14.78 0.86 4.54
C LYS A 144 -13.39 1.28 5.07
N PHE A 145 -12.86 0.57 6.06
CA PHE A 145 -11.49 0.79 6.53
C PHE A 145 -10.47 0.62 5.40
N MET A 146 -10.56 -0.44 4.61
CA MET A 146 -9.64 -0.65 3.50
C MET A 146 -9.80 0.38 2.37
N GLU A 147 -11.01 0.80 2.06
CA GLU A 147 -11.27 1.88 1.11
C GLU A 147 -10.61 3.20 1.57
N GLU A 148 -10.73 3.56 2.85
CA GLU A 148 -10.11 4.75 3.43
C GLU A 148 -8.57 4.67 3.36
N ILE A 149 -7.98 3.55 3.77
CA ILE A 149 -6.53 3.33 3.75
C ILE A 149 -5.98 3.37 2.32
N LEU A 150 -6.65 2.71 1.37
CA LEU A 150 -6.26 2.71 -0.03
C LEU A 150 -6.35 4.12 -0.64
N ALA A 151 -7.45 4.82 -0.39
CA ALA A 151 -7.65 6.19 -0.89
C ALA A 151 -6.56 7.14 -0.40
N LEU A 152 -6.23 7.12 0.89
CA LEU A 152 -5.15 7.93 1.46
C LEU A 152 -3.79 7.57 0.85
N THR A 153 -3.53 6.28 0.67
CA THR A 153 -2.28 5.77 0.09
C THR A 153 -2.09 6.27 -1.35
N VAL A 154 -3.14 6.20 -2.17
CA VAL A 154 -3.09 6.53 -3.61
C VAL A 154 -3.11 8.04 -3.86
N LYS A 155 -3.95 8.79 -3.14
CA LYS A 155 -4.17 10.23 -3.38
C LYS A 155 -2.92 11.05 -3.10
N ASN A 156 -2.25 10.77 -1.98
CA ASN A 156 -1.22 11.64 -1.43
C ASN A 156 0.21 11.14 -1.69
N THR A 157 0.38 10.08 -2.49
CA THR A 157 1.70 9.56 -2.88
C THR A 157 2.04 9.83 -4.34
N SER A 158 3.08 10.64 -4.54
CA SER A 158 3.71 10.80 -5.85
C SER A 158 4.54 9.57 -6.20
N ILE A 159 4.55 9.21 -7.48
CA ILE A 159 5.42 8.14 -8.02
C ILE A 159 6.90 8.57 -7.99
N ASN A 160 7.15 9.88 -7.92
CA ASN A 160 8.50 10.43 -7.83
C ASN A 160 9.06 10.22 -6.43
N THR A 161 10.32 9.82 -6.40
CA THR A 161 11.02 9.29 -5.23
C THR A 161 11.85 10.33 -4.50
N ARG A 162 11.99 11.53 -5.07
CA ARG A 162 12.76 12.63 -4.48
C ARG A 162 11.99 13.17 -3.26
N SER A 163 12.69 13.34 -2.14
CA SER A 163 12.20 13.94 -0.89
C SER A 163 10.94 13.32 -0.28
N CYS A 164 10.80 11.99 -0.32
CA CYS A 164 9.70 11.30 0.37
C CYS A 164 10.04 11.00 1.82
N CYS A 165 9.08 11.18 2.73
CA CYS A 165 9.24 10.70 4.10
C CYS A 165 9.20 9.16 4.15
N SER A 166 9.57 8.59 5.31
CA SER A 166 9.49 7.14 5.52
C SER A 166 8.05 6.62 5.40
N GLY A 167 7.06 7.42 5.80
CA GLY A 167 5.64 7.12 5.62
C GLY A 167 5.25 6.90 4.17
N GLN A 168 5.54 7.88 3.30
CA GLN A 168 5.30 7.76 1.86
C GLN A 168 6.06 6.61 1.20
N THR A 169 7.11 6.11 1.85
CA THR A 169 7.90 4.98 1.35
C THR A 169 7.37 3.63 1.80
N ARG A 170 7.05 3.48 3.10
CA ARG A 170 6.70 2.19 3.71
C ARG A 170 5.20 1.90 3.69
N ILE A 171 4.34 2.90 3.86
CA ILE A 171 2.87 2.68 3.90
C ILE A 171 2.35 2.05 2.60
N PRO A 172 2.73 2.52 1.39
CA PRO A 172 2.30 1.85 0.16
C PRO A 172 2.75 0.39 0.06
N GLN A 173 3.91 0.05 0.63
CA GLN A 173 4.43 -1.31 0.59
C GLN A 173 3.60 -2.24 1.48
N ILE A 174 3.31 -1.84 2.73
CA ILE A 174 2.55 -2.70 3.65
C ILE A 174 1.07 -2.81 3.27
N VAL A 175 0.50 -1.77 2.65
CA VAL A 175 -0.88 -1.82 2.12
C VAL A 175 -0.94 -2.75 0.91
N HIS A 176 0.07 -2.70 0.04
CA HIS A 176 0.20 -3.63 -1.09
C HIS A 176 0.36 -5.07 -0.62
N GLU A 177 1.29 -5.34 0.29
CA GLU A 177 1.48 -6.66 0.90
C GLU A 177 0.17 -7.21 1.50
N PHE A 178 -0.56 -6.36 2.23
CA PHE A 178 -1.83 -6.74 2.82
C PHE A 178 -2.90 -7.12 1.77
N LEU A 179 -2.90 -6.49 0.59
CA LEU A 179 -3.90 -6.74 -0.45
C LEU A 179 -3.51 -7.83 -1.46
N PHE A 180 -2.21 -8.03 -1.68
CA PHE A 180 -1.70 -8.84 -2.80
C PHE A 180 -0.93 -10.10 -2.39
N THR A 181 -0.43 -10.19 -1.15
CA THR A 181 0.35 -11.36 -0.70
C THR A 181 -0.55 -12.45 -0.13
N THR A 182 -0.46 -13.66 -0.66
CA THR A 182 -1.20 -14.81 -0.10
C THR A 182 -0.46 -15.39 1.10
N ALA A 183 -1.16 -16.05 2.03
CA ALA A 183 -0.52 -16.70 3.18
C ALA A 183 0.50 -17.79 2.78
N SER A 184 0.42 -18.30 1.54
CA SER A 184 1.37 -19.26 0.96
C SER A 184 2.70 -18.65 0.51
N ASP A 185 2.78 -17.32 0.33
CA ASP A 185 3.99 -16.65 -0.18
C ASP A 185 5.04 -16.36 0.92
N THR A 186 4.71 -16.67 2.18
CA THR A 186 5.54 -16.43 3.37
C THR A 186 6.12 -17.69 4.00
N ALA A 187 5.97 -18.86 3.35
CA ALA A 187 6.45 -20.15 3.83
C ALA A 187 7.84 -20.53 3.27
#